data_AF-A0A437PZB9-F1
#
_entry.id   AF-A0A437PZB9-F1
#
_cell.length_a   1.000
_cell.length_b   1.000
_cell.length_c   1.000
_cell.angle_alpha   90.00
_cell.angle_beta   90.00
_cell.angle_gamma   90.00
#
_symmetry.space_group_name_H-M   'P 1'
#
loop_
_entity.id
_entity.type
_entity.pdbx_description
1 polymer ?
#
loop_
_entity_poly.entity_id
_entity_poly.type
_entity_poly.pdbx_seq_one_letter_code
_entity_poly.pdbx_strand_id
1 'polypeptide(L)' 'MAVDDSGSTAEDTAVTLDLAGNDNDVDDGLDLTSIVITQQPDHGTLLINGDGTVTYTPDANYN' A
#
# COMPACT_ATOMS: atom_id res chain seq x y z
N MET A 1 2.97 -6.59 -15.86
CA MET A 1 2.47 -5.23 -16.11
C MET A 1 1.87 -4.74 -14.82
N ALA A 2 2.35 -3.58 -14.37
CA ALA A 2 1.84 -2.94 -13.15
C ALA A 2 0.73 -1.94 -13.51
N VAL A 3 -0.24 -1.79 -12.61
CA VAL A 3 -1.37 -0.87 -12.71
C VAL A 3 -1.40 -0.03 -11.43
N ASP A 4 -1.56 1.28 -11.58
CA ASP A 4 -1.55 2.18 -10.42
C ASP A 4 -2.76 1.95 -9.50
N ASP A 5 -2.50 1.90 -8.19
CA ASP A 5 -3.53 1.81 -7.16
C ASP A 5 -3.81 3.15 -6.48
N SER A 6 -5.05 3.30 -6.03
CA SER A 6 -5.44 4.43 -5.20
C SER A 6 -6.44 4.00 -4.14
N GLY A 7 -6.38 4.65 -2.99
CA GLY A 7 -7.28 4.41 -1.88
C GLY A 7 -7.47 5.68 -1.07
N SER A 8 -8.58 5.74 -0.36
CA SER A 8 -8.88 6.82 0.58
C SER A 8 -9.53 6.23 1.82
N THR A 9 -9.39 6.95 2.93
CA THR A 9 -9.96 6.55 4.21
C THR A 9 -10.34 7.81 4.98
N ALA A 10 -11.24 7.66 5.95
CA ALA A 10 -11.54 8.72 6.90
C ALA A 10 -10.34 8.94 7.85
N GLU A 11 -10.30 10.10 8.50
CA GLU A 11 -9.37 10.31 9.61
C GLU A 11 -9.50 9.18 10.65
N ASP A 12 -8.39 8.89 11.33
CA ASP A 12 -8.30 7.85 12.36
C ASP A 12 -8.71 6.43 11.92
N THR A 13 -8.89 6.22 10.62
CA THR A 13 -9.35 4.94 10.05
C THR A 13 -8.26 4.36 9.19
N ALA A 14 -7.67 3.25 9.62
CA ALA A 14 -6.68 2.54 8.81
C ALA A 14 -7.32 1.92 7.56
N VAL A 15 -6.53 1.81 6.48
CA VAL A 15 -6.94 1.17 5.24
C VAL A 15 -5.82 0.28 4.71
N THR A 16 -6.20 -0.83 4.10
CA THR A 16 -5.27 -1.76 3.43
C THR A 16 -5.56 -1.74 1.94
N LEU A 17 -4.51 -1.53 1.14
CA LEU A 17 -4.55 -1.58 -0.31
C LEU A 17 -3.83 -2.84 -0.77
N ASP A 18 -4.44 -3.56 -1.70
CA ASP A 18 -3.81 -4.68 -2.41
C ASP A 18 -3.17 -4.14 -3.68
N LEU A 19 -1.84 -3.99 -3.66
CA LEU A 19 -1.06 -3.46 -4.79
C LEU A 19 -0.72 -4.52 -5.83
N ALA A 20 -0.84 -5.80 -5.45
CA ALA A 20 -0.53 -6.92 -6.35
C ALA A 20 -1.79 -7.43 -7.07
N GLY A 21 -2.99 -7.08 -6.57
CA GLY A 21 -4.25 -7.68 -7.01
C GLY A 21 -4.65 -7.40 -8.47
N ASN A 22 -4.19 -6.29 -9.04
CA ASN A 22 -4.42 -5.91 -10.45
C ASN A 22 -3.16 -6.04 -11.32
N ASP A 23 -2.04 -6.42 -10.72
CA ASP A 23 -0.75 -6.59 -11.37
C ASP A 23 -0.58 -8.02 -11.88
N ASN A 24 0.19 -8.18 -12.95
CA ASN A 24 0.47 -9.52 -13.47
C ASN A 24 1.85 -9.59 -14.14
N ASP A 25 2.72 -10.47 -13.66
CA ASP A 25 3.92 -10.89 -14.39
C ASP A 25 3.62 -12.18 -15.17
N VAL A 26 3.93 -12.20 -16.46
CA VAL A 26 3.64 -13.35 -17.35
C VAL A 26 4.74 -14.40 -17.36
N ASP A 27 5.93 -14.08 -16.85
CA ASP A 27 7.10 -14.94 -16.93
C ASP A 27 7.29 -15.72 -15.62
N ASP A 28 7.58 -15.01 -14.51
CA ASP A 28 7.98 -15.64 -13.24
C ASP A 28 6.98 -15.42 -12.08
N GLY A 29 5.87 -14.71 -12.34
CA GLY A 29 4.94 -14.24 -11.30
C GLY A 29 5.44 -12.97 -10.59
N LEU A 30 4.58 -12.34 -9.80
CA LEU A 30 4.94 -11.07 -9.15
C LEU A 30 5.97 -11.27 -8.04
N ASP A 31 7.08 -10.52 -8.09
CA ASP A 31 8.01 -10.39 -6.97
C ASP A 31 7.48 -9.38 -5.95
N LEU A 32 6.79 -9.87 -4.92
CA LEU A 32 6.23 -9.03 -3.85
C LEU A 32 7.29 -8.36 -2.98
N THR A 33 8.55 -8.81 -3.03
CA THR A 33 9.66 -8.17 -2.31
C THR A 33 10.16 -6.90 -3.00
N SER A 34 9.71 -6.66 -4.23
CA SER A 34 10.02 -5.44 -4.99
C SER A 34 9.22 -4.22 -4.54
N ILE A 35 8.15 -4.41 -3.74
CA ILE A 35 7.37 -3.31 -3.18
C ILE A 35 8.24 -2.54 -2.18
N VAL A 36 8.35 -1.22 -2.38
CA VAL A 36 9.12 -0.33 -1.51
C VAL A 36 8.34 0.95 -1.23
N ILE A 37 8.38 1.42 0.02
CA ILE A 37 7.88 2.74 0.39
C ILE A 37 9.01 3.74 0.14
N THR A 38 8.86 4.58 -0.88
CA THR A 38 9.86 5.62 -1.22
C THR A 38 9.72 6.87 -0.35
N GLN A 39 8.52 7.14 0.13
CA GLN A 39 8.21 8.25 1.03
C GLN A 39 7.08 7.86 1.98
N GLN A 40 7.26 8.14 3.27
CA GLN A 40 6.20 8.05 4.26
C GLN A 40 5.32 9.30 4.20
N PRO A 41 4.01 9.20 4.50
CA PRO A 41 3.14 10.35 4.60
C PRO A 41 3.51 11.20 5.82
N ASP A 42 3.19 12.50 5.75
CA ASP A 42 3.47 13.43 6.86
C ASP A 42 2.61 13.17 8.10
N HIS A 43 1.45 12.52 7.94
CA HIS A 43 0.43 12.33 8.99
C HIS A 43 -0.11 10.90 9.07
N GLY A 44 0.80 9.96 9.33
CA GLY A 44 0.50 8.56 9.50
C GLY A 44 1.68 7.68 9.10
N THR A 45 1.43 6.39 8.95
CA THR A 45 2.46 5.42 8.57
C THR A 45 1.96 4.44 7.53
N LEU A 46 2.82 4.12 6.57
CA LEU A 46 2.67 3.02 5.64
C LEU A 46 3.48 1.80 6.12
N LEU A 47 2.86 0.63 6.08
CA LEU A 47 3.46 -0.66 6.39
C LEU A 47 3.25 -1.64 5.23
N ILE A 48 4.34 -2.21 4.72
CA ILE A 48 4.28 -3.32 3.75
C ILE A 48 4.01 -4.61 4.51
N ASN A 49 2.95 -5.33 4.16
CA ASN A 49 2.53 -6.54 4.87
C ASN A 49 3.24 -7.82 4.36
N GLY A 50 3.92 -7.74 3.20
CA GLY A 50 4.70 -8.83 2.62
C GLY A 50 3.90 -9.83 1.78
N ASP A 51 2.59 -9.61 1.64
CA ASP A 51 1.65 -10.41 0.85
C ASP A 51 1.13 -9.66 -0.39
N GLY A 52 1.79 -8.57 -0.79
CA GLY A 52 1.36 -7.69 -1.88
C GLY A 52 0.49 -6.53 -1.41
N THR A 53 0.13 -6.48 -0.14
CA THR A 53 -0.68 -5.40 0.43
C THR A 53 0.15 -4.39 1.23
N VAL A 54 -0.34 -3.14 1.30
CA VAL A 54 0.19 -2.06 2.13
C VAL A 54 -0.92 -1.51 3.02
N THR A 55 -0.62 -1.35 4.30
CA THR A 55 -1.53 -0.74 5.28
C THR A 55 -1.13 0.71 5.52
N TYR A 56 -2.07 1.64 5.36
CA TYR A 56 -1.96 3.01 5.83
C TYR A 56 -2.69 3.18 7.16
N THR A 57 -2.02 3.76 8.15
CA THR A 57 -2.60 4.13 9.45
C THR A 57 -2.41 5.63 9.64
N PRO A 58 -3.49 6.44 9.63
CA PRO A 58 -3.42 7.87 9.93
C PRO A 58 -2.91 8.14 11.37
N ASP A 59 -2.27 9.28 11.58
CA ASP A 59 -1.99 9.77 12.93
C ASP A 59 -3.29 10.13 13.66
N ALA A 60 -3.40 9.72 14.92
CA ALA A 60 -4.61 9.92 15.70
C ALA A 60 -4.91 11.43 15.91
N ASN A 61 -6.15 11.84 15.65
CA ASN A 61 -6.68 13.20 15.81
C ASN A 61 -5.99 14.26 14.93
N TYR A 62 -5.37 13.86 13.82
CA TYR A 62 -4.94 14.81 12.80
C TYR A 62 -6.16 15.32 12.00
N ASN A 63 -6.33 16.65 11.88
CA ASN A 63 -7.49 17.31 11.26
C ASN A 63 -7.05 18.22 10.11
#